data_AF-A0A3N9NHK3-F1
#
_entry.id   AF-A0A3N9NHK3-F1
#
_cell.length_a   1.000
_cell.length_b   1.000
_cell.length_c   1.000
_cell.angle_alpha   90.00
_cell.angle_beta   90.00
_cell.angle_gamma   90.00
#
_symmetry.space_group_name_H-M   'P 1'
#
loop_
_entity.id
_entity.type
_entity.pdbx_description
1 polymer ?
#
loop_
_entity_poly.entity_id
_entity_poly.type
_entity_poly.pdbx_seq_one_letter_code
_entity_poly.pdbx_strand_id
1 'polypeptide(L)'
;MELNLAQQWLNNARHIMDAIEKKQKENIHEAAKAMAASIEAGRWVHTFGCGHATLPVEEMYPRIGGFVGFHPMIELPLTFFTRITGEMGIHQFLFLERAEGYGKEIMKGYDFDPRDTMWIFSHSGINNVNID
;
A
#
# COMPACT_ATOMS: atom_id res chain seq x y z
N MET A 1 31.64 6.53 -24.80
CA MET A 1 30.70 5.56 -25.39
C MET A 1 29.37 5.77 -24.68
N GLU A 2 28.32 6.08 -25.44
CA GLU A 2 26.99 6.34 -24.88
C GLU A 2 26.46 5.07 -24.20
N LEU A 3 25.84 5.20 -23.02
CA LEU A 3 25.27 4.06 -22.31
C LEU A 3 24.06 3.55 -23.10
N ASN A 4 23.95 2.22 -23.27
CA ASN A 4 22.74 1.64 -23.85
C ASN A 4 21.52 1.83 -22.92
N LEU A 5 20.30 1.67 -23.46
CA LEU A 5 19.06 1.91 -22.71
C LEU A 5 18.92 1.05 -21.45
N ALA A 6 19.35 -0.21 -21.48
CA ALA A 6 19.31 -1.09 -20.30
C ALA A 6 20.20 -0.56 -19.17
N GLN A 7 21.40 -0.07 -19.51
CA GLN A 7 22.32 0.51 -18.54
C GLN A 7 21.82 1.87 -18.01
N GLN A 8 21.18 2.68 -18.86
CA GLN A 8 20.53 3.92 -18.41
C GLN A 8 19.39 3.62 -17.42
N TRP A 9 18.53 2.64 -17.74
CA TRP A 9 17.44 2.21 -16.85
C TRP A 9 17.97 1.73 -15.49
N LEU A 10 19.00 0.86 -15.49
CA LEU A 10 19.59 0.35 -14.27
C LEU A 10 20.24 1.46 -13.43
N ASN A 11 20.90 2.43 -14.07
CA ASN A 11 21.48 3.58 -13.38
C ASN A 11 20.39 4.46 -12.74
N ASN A 12 19.26 4.67 -13.43
CA ASN A 12 18.12 5.41 -12.86
C ASN A 12 17.50 4.68 -11.65
N ALA A 13 17.32 3.37 -11.74
CA ALA A 13 16.82 2.57 -10.60
C ALA A 13 17.76 2.69 -9.39
N ARG A 14 19.08 2.59 -9.59
CA ARG A 14 20.09 2.78 -8.53
C ARG A 14 20.01 4.17 -7.91
N HIS A 15 19.88 5.23 -8.72
CA HIS A 15 19.74 6.59 -8.19
C HIS A 15 18.49 6.76 -7.31
N ILE A 16 17.37 6.11 -7.65
CA ILE A 16 16.17 6.11 -6.81
C ILE A 16 16.46 5.42 -5.47
N MET A 17 17.12 4.25 -5.49
CA MET A 17 17.50 3.54 -4.27
C MET A 17 18.42 4.38 -3.37
N ASP A 18 19.44 5.02 -3.95
CA ASP A 18 20.35 5.92 -3.22
C ASP A 18 19.60 7.11 -2.60
N ALA A 19 18.60 7.66 -3.32
CA ALA A 19 17.80 8.77 -2.83
C ALA A 19 16.89 8.33 -1.67
N ILE A 20 16.30 7.14 -1.74
CA ILE A 20 15.50 6.56 -0.65
C ILE A 20 16.38 6.36 0.58
N GLU A 21 17.55 5.72 0.44
CA GLU A 21 18.47 5.50 1.56
C GLU A 21 18.85 6.81 2.26
N LYS A 22 19.24 7.82 1.47
CA LYS A 22 19.70 9.12 2.00
C LYS A 22 18.60 9.95 2.65
N LYS A 23 17.35 9.85 2.17
CA LYS A 23 16.28 10.78 2.56
C LYS A 23 15.17 10.17 3.41
N GLN A 24 14.95 8.86 3.35
CA GLN A 24 13.78 8.22 3.96
C GLN A 24 14.11 7.35 5.18
N LYS A 25 15.40 7.17 5.52
CA LYS A 25 15.81 6.30 6.65
C LYS A 25 15.10 6.65 7.96
N GLU A 26 15.06 7.94 8.31
CA GLU A 26 14.41 8.38 9.55
C GLU A 26 12.89 8.20 9.48
N ASN A 27 12.25 8.56 8.36
CA ASN A 27 10.81 8.38 8.17
C ASN A 27 10.39 6.90 8.26
N ILE A 28 11.18 6.00 7.67
CA ILE A 28 10.97 4.55 7.77
C ILE A 28 11.10 4.09 9.22
N HIS A 29 12.08 4.61 9.97
CA HIS A 29 12.27 4.26 11.37
C HIS A 29 11.11 4.74 12.25
N GLU A 30 10.64 5.97 12.05
CA GLU A 30 9.48 6.51 12.79
C GLU A 30 8.19 5.75 12.47
N ALA A 31 7.95 5.41 11.20
CA ALA A 31 6.83 4.54 10.82
C ALA A 31 6.93 3.16 11.49
N ALA A 32 8.13 2.57 11.52
CA ALA A 32 8.36 1.29 12.19
C ALA A 32 8.10 1.34 13.70
N LYS A 33 8.41 2.45 14.38
CA LYS A 33 8.09 2.63 15.80
C LYS A 33 6.59 2.64 16.06
N ALA A 34 5.81 3.37 15.26
CA ALA A 34 4.35 3.41 15.38
C ALA A 34 3.75 2.00 15.20
N MET A 35 4.18 1.29 14.15
CA MET A 35 3.77 -0.08 13.90
C MET A 35 4.16 -1.04 15.03
N ALA A 36 5.39 -0.94 15.54
CA ALA A 36 5.84 -1.76 16.66
C ALA A 36 5.03 -1.48 17.94
N ALA A 37 4.70 -0.22 18.23
CA ALA A 37 3.89 0.15 19.39
C ALA A 37 2.46 -0.43 19.32
N SER A 38 1.82 -0.41 18.14
CA SER A 38 0.53 -1.09 17.94
C SER A 38 0.64 -2.58 18.21
N ILE A 39 1.64 -3.26 17.64
CA ILE A 39 1.77 -4.71 17.80
C ILE A 39 2.11 -5.08 19.25
N GLU A 40 2.97 -4.33 19.92
CA GLU A 40 3.29 -4.52 21.35
C GLU A 40 2.04 -4.38 22.24
N ALA A 41 1.13 -3.47 21.88
CA ALA A 41 -0.15 -3.30 22.58
C ALA A 41 -1.18 -4.40 22.26
N GLY A 42 -0.81 -5.45 21.51
CA GLY A 42 -1.73 -6.50 21.06
C GLY A 42 -2.74 -6.00 20.03
N ARG A 43 -2.37 -4.96 19.28
CA ARG A 43 -3.20 -4.27 18.29
C ARG A 43 -2.63 -4.42 16.87
N TRP A 44 -3.41 -4.01 15.88
CA TRP A 44 -3.13 -4.30 14.47
C TRP A 44 -2.35 -3.18 13.79
N VAL A 45 -1.54 -3.58 12.82
CA VAL A 45 -1.10 -2.70 11.73
C VAL A 45 -1.94 -3.03 10.51
N HIS A 46 -2.97 -2.23 10.27
CA HIS A 46 -3.80 -2.36 9.08
C HIS A 46 -3.04 -1.87 7.85
N THR A 47 -2.97 -2.70 6.81
CA THR A 47 -2.31 -2.34 5.54
C THR A 47 -3.33 -2.24 4.43
N PHE A 48 -3.31 -1.14 3.68
CA PHE A 48 -4.28 -0.87 2.63
C PHE A 48 -3.64 -0.23 1.39
N GLY A 49 -4.19 -0.51 0.22
CA GLY A 49 -3.77 0.09 -1.04
C GLY A 49 -4.70 -0.34 -2.16
N CYS A 50 -4.71 0.42 -3.25
CA CYS A 50 -5.58 0.18 -4.41
C CYS A 50 -4.76 -0.06 -5.68
N GLY A 51 -5.23 -0.95 -6.55
CA GLY A 51 -4.55 -1.26 -7.80
C GLY A 51 -3.17 -1.87 -7.54
N HIS A 52 -2.13 -1.35 -8.19
CA HIS A 52 -0.75 -1.81 -7.95
C HIS A 52 -0.27 -1.56 -6.51
N ALA A 53 -0.92 -0.66 -5.76
CA ALA A 53 -0.58 -0.43 -4.36
C ALA A 53 -1.07 -1.57 -3.44
N THR A 54 -1.83 -2.56 -3.94
CA THR A 54 -2.11 -3.80 -3.19
C THR A 54 -0.90 -4.74 -3.16
N LEU A 55 0.03 -4.63 -4.12
CA LEU A 55 1.22 -5.48 -4.17
C LEU A 55 2.09 -5.41 -2.90
N PRO A 56 2.45 -4.23 -2.36
CA PRO A 56 3.18 -4.17 -1.09
C PRO A 56 2.36 -4.66 0.11
N VAL A 57 1.02 -4.56 0.07
CA VAL A 57 0.13 -5.12 1.09
C VAL A 57 0.22 -6.65 1.08
N GLU A 58 0.10 -7.25 -0.10
CA GLU A 58 0.17 -8.70 -0.33
C GLU A 58 1.58 -9.27 -0.07
N GLU A 59 2.63 -8.49 -0.36
CA GLU A 59 4.02 -8.88 -0.07
C GLU A 59 4.29 -8.96 1.44
N MET A 60 3.58 -8.20 2.27
CA MET A 60 3.89 -8.12 3.71
C MET A 60 3.37 -9.30 4.52
N TYR A 61 2.10 -9.68 4.32
CA TYR A 61 1.44 -10.74 5.08
C TYR A 61 0.18 -11.23 4.34
N PRO A 62 -0.19 -12.52 4.43
CA PRO A 62 0.57 -13.63 5.00
C PRO A 62 1.70 -14.08 4.07
N ARG A 63 2.93 -14.17 4.59
CA ARG A 63 4.08 -14.79 3.91
C ARG A 63 4.95 -15.58 4.88
N ILE A 64 5.69 -16.55 4.37
CA ILE A 64 6.72 -17.25 5.15
C ILE A 64 7.79 -16.23 5.57
N GLY A 65 8.03 -16.15 6.88
CA GLY A 65 8.91 -15.15 7.48
C GLY A 65 8.26 -13.78 7.70
N GLY A 66 6.97 -13.63 7.43
CA GLY A 66 6.19 -12.44 7.80
C GLY A 66 5.97 -12.35 9.30
N PHE A 67 5.90 -11.14 9.83
CA PHE A 67 5.65 -10.90 11.24
C PHE A 67 4.14 -10.90 11.55
N VAL A 68 3.74 -11.57 12.61
CA VAL A 68 2.34 -11.58 13.06
C VAL A 68 2.02 -10.20 13.65
N GLY A 69 0.97 -9.55 13.15
CA GLY A 69 0.58 -8.19 13.58
C GLY A 69 0.22 -7.26 12.42
N PHE A 70 0.67 -7.59 11.20
CA PHE A 70 0.16 -6.96 9.98
C PHE A 70 -1.19 -7.57 9.60
N HIS A 71 -2.15 -6.71 9.31
CA HIS A 71 -3.52 -7.07 8.96
C HIS A 71 -3.87 -6.49 7.57
N PRO A 72 -3.72 -7.30 6.51
CA PRO A 72 -4.06 -6.90 5.15
C PRO A 72 -5.55 -6.60 4.99
N MET A 73 -5.85 -5.39 4.54
CA MET A 73 -7.19 -4.97 4.10
C MET A 73 -7.20 -4.97 2.58
N ILE A 74 -7.63 -6.10 1.99
CA ILE A 74 -7.62 -6.31 0.54
C ILE A 74 -9.05 -6.39 0.02
N GLU A 75 -9.46 -5.37 -0.72
CA GLU A 75 -10.76 -5.31 -1.38
C GLU A 75 -10.69 -5.86 -2.79
N LEU A 76 -11.34 -7.00 -3.03
CA LEU A 76 -11.32 -7.67 -4.33
C LEU A 76 -11.64 -6.76 -5.53
N PRO A 77 -12.63 -5.84 -5.45
CA PRO A 77 -12.90 -4.90 -6.55
C PRO A 77 -11.76 -3.90 -6.82
N LEU A 78 -10.87 -3.70 -5.84
CA LEU A 78 -9.72 -2.80 -5.90
C LEU A 78 -8.39 -3.51 -6.21
N THR A 79 -8.39 -4.84 -6.40
CA THR A 79 -7.19 -5.60 -6.80
C THR A 79 -7.18 -5.94 -8.29
N PHE A 80 -8.35 -6.06 -8.93
CA PHE A 80 -8.43 -6.38 -10.36
C PHE A 80 -8.28 -5.15 -11.25
N PHE A 81 -7.04 -4.78 -11.56
CA PHE A 81 -6.70 -3.69 -12.47
C PHE A 81 -6.23 -4.14 -13.86
N THR A 82 -6.15 -5.46 -14.11
CA THR A 82 -5.62 -6.04 -15.35
C THR A 82 -6.68 -6.38 -16.39
N ARG A 83 -7.94 -6.58 -15.97
CA ARG A 83 -9.06 -6.85 -16.90
C ARG A 83 -9.48 -5.55 -17.60
N ILE A 84 -9.27 -5.51 -18.92
CA ILE A 84 -9.66 -4.36 -19.74
C ILE A 84 -11.16 -4.36 -20.05
N THR A 85 -11.77 -5.54 -20.20
CA THR A 85 -13.21 -5.71 -20.47
C THR A 85 -13.82 -6.78 -19.58
N GLY A 86 -15.14 -6.72 -19.39
CA GLY A 86 -15.88 -7.64 -18.52
C GLY A 86 -16.03 -7.16 -17.08
N GLU A 87 -16.58 -8.02 -16.24
CA GLU A 87 -16.77 -7.77 -14.82
C GLU A 87 -15.44 -7.67 -14.06
N MET A 88 -15.43 -6.86 -13.00
CA MET A 88 -14.24 -6.47 -12.24
C MET A 88 -13.14 -5.93 -13.16
N GLY A 89 -13.55 -5.16 -14.18
CA GLY A 89 -12.67 -4.52 -15.14
C GLY A 89 -12.23 -3.12 -14.73
N ILE A 90 -11.30 -2.55 -15.49
CA ILE A 90 -10.66 -1.25 -15.20
C ILE A 90 -11.66 -0.11 -14.99
N HIS A 91 -12.81 -0.11 -15.68
CA HIS A 91 -13.84 0.93 -15.50
C HIS A 91 -14.50 0.88 -14.13
N GLN A 92 -14.82 -0.31 -13.62
CA GLN A 92 -15.42 -0.49 -12.30
C GLN A 92 -14.40 -0.20 -11.20
N PHE A 93 -13.15 -0.67 -11.38
CA PHE A 93 -12.03 -0.33 -10.52
C PHE A 93 -11.85 1.19 -10.37
N LEU A 94 -11.71 1.91 -11.49
CA LEU A 94 -11.50 3.37 -11.47
C LEU A 94 -12.69 4.13 -10.88
N PHE A 95 -13.90 3.63 -11.07
CA PHE A 95 -15.09 4.20 -10.44
C PHE A 95 -15.00 4.07 -8.91
N LEU A 96 -14.74 2.87 -8.40
CA LEU A 96 -14.66 2.62 -6.95
C LEU A 96 -13.47 3.32 -6.30
N GLU A 97 -12.31 3.36 -6.97
CA GLU A 97 -11.11 4.05 -6.46
C GLU A 97 -11.34 5.56 -6.24
N ARG A 98 -12.28 6.15 -6.99
CA ARG A 98 -12.62 7.58 -6.94
C ARG A 98 -13.95 7.85 -6.23
N ALA A 99 -14.69 6.81 -5.84
CA ALA A 99 -15.96 6.98 -5.16
C ALA A 99 -15.71 7.46 -3.73
N GLU A 100 -16.09 8.70 -3.44
CA GLU A 100 -16.06 9.24 -2.08
C GLU A 100 -17.00 8.45 -1.17
N GLY A 101 -16.55 8.19 0.06
CA GLY A 101 -17.26 7.38 1.04
C GLY A 101 -17.06 5.87 0.88
N TYR A 102 -16.43 5.40 -0.20
CA TYR A 102 -16.18 3.96 -0.35
C TYR A 102 -15.18 3.46 0.70
N GLY A 103 -14.17 4.25 1.06
CA GLY A 103 -13.26 3.93 2.16
C GLY A 103 -14.00 3.76 3.48
N LYS A 104 -14.99 4.62 3.75
CA LYS A 104 -15.83 4.55 4.96
C LYS A 104 -16.69 3.29 5.00
N GLU A 105 -17.24 2.87 3.86
CA GLU A 105 -18.01 1.61 3.79
C GLU A 105 -17.12 0.38 4.01
N ILE A 106 -15.89 0.37 3.47
CA ILE A 106 -14.90 -0.67 3.77
C ILE A 106 -14.62 -0.72 5.27
N MET A 107 -14.36 0.44 5.88
CA MET A 107 -14.01 0.55 7.30
C MET A 107 -15.09 0.01 8.25
N LYS A 108 -16.38 0.03 7.88
CA LYS A 108 -17.45 -0.56 8.71
C LYS A 108 -17.32 -2.07 8.89
N GLY A 109 -16.56 -2.76 8.04
CA GLY A 109 -16.26 -4.19 8.14
C GLY A 109 -15.19 -4.53 9.17
N TYR A 110 -14.57 -3.55 9.80
CA TYR A 110 -13.41 -3.71 10.70
C TYR A 110 -13.69 -3.14 12.09
N ASP A 111 -13.10 -3.75 13.11
CA ASP A 111 -13.11 -3.26 14.50
C ASP A 111 -11.81 -2.53 14.79
N PHE A 112 -11.83 -1.20 14.67
CA PHE A 112 -10.66 -0.34 14.87
C PHE A 112 -10.53 0.12 16.33
N ASP A 113 -9.29 0.28 16.76
CA ASP A 113 -8.89 0.87 18.04
C ASP A 113 -7.96 2.07 17.82
N PRO A 114 -8.01 3.11 18.68
CA PRO A 114 -7.09 4.24 18.60
C PRO A 114 -5.59 3.90 18.71
N ARG A 115 -5.24 2.69 19.15
CA ARG A 115 -3.86 2.19 19.23
C ARG A 115 -3.46 1.37 18.01
N ASP A 116 -4.36 1.10 17.07
CA ASP A 116 -4.01 0.50 15.79
C ASP A 116 -3.21 1.51 14.95
N THR A 117 -2.39 0.99 14.03
CA THR A 117 -1.71 1.80 13.00
C THR A 117 -2.31 1.51 11.64
N MET A 118 -2.57 2.55 10.86
CA MET A 118 -2.95 2.43 9.45
C MET A 118 -1.73 2.73 8.56
N TRP A 119 -1.39 1.80 7.67
CA TRP A 119 -0.31 1.95 6.69
C TRP A 119 -0.89 1.86 5.27
N ILE A 120 -1.00 3.02 4.62
CA ILE A 120 -1.62 3.18 3.31
C ILE A 120 -0.56 3.31 2.22
N PHE A 121 -0.69 2.51 1.17
CA PHE A 121 0.12 2.60 -0.03
C PHE A 121 -0.66 3.35 -1.12
N SER A 122 -0.08 4.45 -1.60
CA SER A 122 -0.63 5.21 -2.72
C SER A 122 0.50 5.90 -3.48
N HIS A 123 0.55 5.71 -4.80
CA HIS A 123 1.59 6.35 -5.62
C HIS A 123 1.31 7.85 -5.83
N SER A 124 0.05 8.20 -6.09
CA SER A 124 -0.36 9.59 -6.32
C SER A 124 -0.78 10.30 -5.04
N GLY A 125 -1.29 9.58 -4.04
CA GLY A 125 -1.81 10.16 -2.80
C GLY A 125 -3.10 10.97 -2.96
N ILE A 126 -3.80 10.85 -4.10
CA ILE A 126 -4.98 11.68 -4.42
C ILE A 126 -6.30 10.90 -4.58
N ASN A 127 -6.27 9.57 -4.52
CA ASN A 127 -7.47 8.78 -4.76
C ASN A 127 -8.38 8.81 -3.53
N ASN A 128 -9.66 9.12 -3.72
CA ASN A 128 -10.63 9.35 -2.64
C ASN A 128 -10.71 8.20 -1.65
N VAL A 129 -10.71 6.94 -2.12
CA VAL A 129 -10.77 5.77 -1.24
C VAL A 129 -9.60 5.65 -0.26
N ASN A 130 -8.42 6.22 -0.58
CA ASN A 130 -7.27 6.24 0.33
C ASN A 130 -7.29 7.42 1.31
N ILE A 131 -8.13 8.43 1.04
CA ILE A 131 -8.20 9.70 1.81
C ILE A 131 -9.39 9.71 2.78
N ASP A 132 -10.46 8.96 2.45
CA ASP A 132 -11.75 8.88 3.15
C ASP A 132 -11.71 8.69 4.67
#